data_AF-A0A2I9DBF6-F1
#
_entry.id   AF-A0A2I9DBF6-F1
#
_cell.length_a   1.000
_cell.length_b   1.000
_cell.length_c   1.000
_cell.angle_alpha   90.00
_cell.angle_beta   90.00
_cell.angle_gamma   90.00
#
_symmetry.space_group_name_H-M   'P 1'
#
loop_
_entity.id
_entity.type
_entity.pdbx_description
1 polymer ?
#
loop_
_entity_poly.entity_id
_entity_poly.type
_entity_poly.pdbx_seq_one_letter_code
_entity_poly.pdbx_strand_id
1 'polypeptide(L)'
;MVGALLALTLGLAACGSQSPAPEVAAEQPVTSADAAAPDDAELEALQLGAGSDLSLEPFVSVTNGWGPVERNLSNGEKAAGDGRALTIGGRTYARGLGVHASSSLTFDLGGRCSTFTSAVGVDDEVSSRGSVVFQVYADGVKLYDSGVLRGSDGARALSVNVSGRRELRLVVTDAGDGVSSDHADWASPSLLGCAAAPSAAPVSAPAGGEPVFSGPLVITKGGTYSGNWESLDTTPVITIQTSEPVIIENSRLRGGGRLITGWDYDLTVRNVRGEARTPGQAGRSATRVVAGENIRNLRVENSTFSGGGIYVRSFKGTGDQGIRILRNTFRNIDGRQSDGRGGYNGQTNIMQAIQFNAVQGIANAEIAWNQVINEPGQSAVEDNINLYASSGTPDKPILIHDNYIQGAYPADPTSKVYSGGGIMLGDAKVTDPRGNGYVRAYDNQIVGTTNYGLAIAGGVGIEAYRNRVVGSGRLPDGSRLPAQNVGIYVWDIYGAGNLAPATFAGNSLRDNVSGWTKVGADGKTSTNPMWLPHCGYRGTTCANNVSLGKVTPASEAAELVRWQQKLGDAGVRVGAQ
;
A
#
# COMPACT_ATOMS: atom_id res chain seq x y z
N MET A 1 -37.31 8.69 -8.57
CA MET A 1 -37.79 8.48 -7.19
C MET A 1 -36.66 8.83 -6.25
N VAL A 2 -36.88 9.82 -5.39
CA VAL A 2 -35.89 10.42 -4.50
C VAL A 2 -35.74 9.52 -3.27
N GLY A 3 -34.57 8.90 -3.09
CA GLY A 3 -34.21 8.14 -1.89
C GLY A 3 -33.34 8.98 -0.98
N ALA A 4 -33.86 9.35 0.20
CA ALA A 4 -33.22 10.23 1.17
C ALA A 4 -32.05 9.54 1.89
N LEU A 5 -30.94 10.27 2.02
CA LEU A 5 -29.73 9.91 2.75
C LEU A 5 -29.91 10.28 4.23
N LEU A 6 -29.88 9.32 5.15
CA LEU A 6 -29.78 9.59 6.58
C LEU A 6 -28.30 9.71 6.96
N ALA A 7 -27.82 10.94 7.14
CA ALA A 7 -26.60 11.21 7.90
C ALA A 7 -26.98 11.29 9.39
N LEU A 8 -26.56 10.31 10.20
CA LEU A 8 -26.73 10.36 11.65
C LEU A 8 -25.37 10.50 12.33
N THR A 9 -25.11 11.68 12.87
CA THR A 9 -24.01 11.97 13.79
C THR A 9 -24.44 11.60 15.22
N LEU A 10 -23.73 10.69 15.89
CA LEU A 10 -23.91 10.47 17.34
C LEU A 10 -22.70 11.03 18.11
N GLY A 11 -22.97 12.02 18.96
CA GLY A 11 -22.11 12.39 20.08
C GLY A 11 -22.50 11.59 21.32
N LEU A 12 -21.54 10.94 21.97
CA LEU A 12 -21.74 10.33 23.30
C LEU A 12 -21.31 11.33 24.38
N ALA A 13 -22.25 11.66 25.26
CA ALA A 13 -22.01 12.35 26.51
C ALA A 13 -21.52 11.36 27.59
N ALA A 14 -20.53 11.79 28.37
CA ALA A 14 -19.97 11.07 29.50
C ALA A 14 -20.77 11.37 30.79
N CYS A 15 -21.00 10.34 31.61
CA CYS A 15 -21.28 10.47 33.03
C CYS A 15 -20.31 9.55 33.79
N GLY A 16 -19.60 10.12 34.77
CA GLY A 16 -18.64 9.41 35.60
C GLY A 16 -19.20 9.05 36.98
N SER A 17 -18.50 8.12 37.64
CA SER A 17 -18.40 8.02 39.09
C SER A 17 -17.10 7.31 39.46
N GLN A 18 -16.47 7.78 40.55
CA GLN A 18 -15.11 7.48 41.00
C GLN A 18 -15.05 6.48 42.18
N SER A 19 -13.97 5.68 42.18
CA SER A 19 -13.09 5.26 43.32
C SER A 19 -13.53 4.17 44.34
N PRO A 20 -12.58 3.53 45.08
CA PRO A 20 -11.11 3.69 45.10
C PRO A 20 -10.28 2.37 44.94
N ALA A 21 -8.95 2.54 44.84
CA ALA A 21 -7.91 1.50 44.76
C ALA A 21 -7.52 0.90 46.13
N PRO A 22 -6.75 -0.21 46.13
CA PRO A 22 -5.74 -0.41 47.17
C PRO A 22 -4.32 -0.68 46.62
N GLU A 23 -3.41 -0.10 47.41
CA GLU A 23 -1.97 -0.24 47.68
C GLU A 23 -1.06 -1.32 47.07
N VAL A 24 0.20 -0.89 46.97
CA VAL A 24 1.39 -1.51 46.37
C VAL A 24 2.20 -2.27 47.44
N ALA A 25 2.78 -3.40 47.06
CA ALA A 25 3.98 -3.95 47.70
C ALA A 25 4.92 -4.54 46.63
N ALA A 26 6.22 -4.30 46.81
CA ALA A 26 7.29 -4.47 45.82
C ALA A 26 8.08 -5.78 46.00
N GLU A 27 8.61 -6.32 44.89
CA GLU A 27 9.96 -6.92 44.82
C GLU A 27 10.44 -7.01 43.34
N GLN A 28 11.74 -6.80 43.14
CA GLN A 28 12.58 -6.84 41.92
C GLN A 28 13.61 -7.99 42.10
N PRO A 29 14.46 -8.45 41.14
CA PRO A 29 14.66 -8.10 39.72
C PRO A 29 14.99 -9.29 38.73
N VAL A 30 15.17 -8.94 37.43
CA VAL A 30 15.87 -9.58 36.27
C VAL A 30 15.55 -11.03 35.81
N THR A 31 15.21 -11.22 34.52
CA THR A 31 16.10 -11.83 33.47
C THR A 31 15.40 -12.24 32.16
N SER A 32 16.20 -12.16 31.09
CA SER A 32 16.14 -12.79 29.75
C SER A 32 15.07 -12.39 28.73
N ALA A 33 15.57 -11.62 27.76
CA ALA A 33 15.13 -11.43 26.40
C ALA A 33 15.17 -12.71 25.54
N ASP A 34 14.36 -12.69 24.47
CA ASP A 34 14.56 -13.33 23.15
C ASP A 34 13.48 -12.69 22.24
N ALA A 35 13.66 -11.69 21.38
CA ALA A 35 14.76 -11.17 20.58
C ALA A 35 15.06 -12.01 19.31
N ALA A 36 15.05 -11.29 18.16
CA ALA A 36 15.43 -11.61 16.76
C ALA A 36 14.27 -11.60 15.75
N ALA A 37 14.32 -11.03 14.54
CA ALA A 37 15.14 -10.04 13.80
C ALA A 37 14.52 -9.99 12.35
N PRO A 38 14.80 -8.98 11.50
CA PRO A 38 14.09 -8.62 10.26
C PRO A 38 14.73 -9.30 9.02
N ASP A 39 14.39 -9.16 7.74
CA ASP A 39 13.67 -8.24 6.83
C ASP A 39 13.31 -9.08 5.56
N ASP A 40 12.43 -8.61 4.66
CA ASP A 40 12.87 -8.37 3.27
C ASP A 40 12.15 -7.10 2.75
N ALA A 41 12.77 -6.41 1.80
CA ALA A 41 12.25 -5.21 1.14
C ALA A 41 12.44 -5.38 -0.37
N GLU A 42 11.44 -5.00 -1.19
CA GLU A 42 11.62 -4.77 -2.63
C GLU A 42 11.57 -3.26 -2.93
N LEU A 43 12.73 -2.62 -2.78
CA LEU A 43 13.33 -1.54 -3.60
C LEU A 43 12.48 -0.45 -4.27
N GLU A 44 12.59 0.78 -3.74
CA GLU A 44 12.49 2.04 -4.51
C GLU A 44 13.89 2.54 -4.94
N ALA A 45 13.98 3.28 -6.05
CA ALA A 45 15.22 3.93 -6.49
C ALA A 45 15.64 5.04 -5.51
N LEU A 46 16.90 5.05 -5.07
CA LEU A 46 17.40 6.01 -4.08
C LEU A 46 17.19 7.48 -4.48
N GLN A 47 16.83 8.30 -3.49
CA GLN A 47 16.85 9.76 -3.58
C GLN A 47 18.26 10.31 -3.30
N LEU A 48 19.24 9.87 -4.09
CA LEU A 48 20.63 10.30 -3.92
C LEU A 48 20.79 11.81 -4.20
N GLY A 49 21.29 12.54 -3.21
CA GLY A 49 21.79 13.91 -3.28
C GLY A 49 23.29 13.98 -2.94
N ALA A 50 23.91 15.15 -3.08
CA ALA A 50 25.30 15.32 -2.67
C ALA A 50 25.43 15.13 -1.15
N GLY A 51 26.19 14.11 -0.70
CA GLY A 51 26.33 13.78 0.72
C GLY A 51 25.24 12.86 1.27
N SER A 52 24.61 12.03 0.44
CA SER A 52 23.61 11.04 0.88
C SER A 52 24.17 10.11 1.96
N ASP A 53 23.49 10.11 3.10
CA ASP A 53 23.79 9.28 4.27
C ASP A 53 23.11 7.91 4.13
N LEU A 54 23.91 6.85 3.98
CA LEU A 54 23.40 5.49 3.78
C LEU A 54 22.64 4.95 4.99
N SER A 55 22.74 5.57 6.17
CA SER A 55 21.89 5.20 7.31
C SER A 55 20.41 5.54 7.10
N LEU A 56 20.07 6.34 6.08
CA LEU A 56 18.68 6.63 5.65
C LEU A 56 18.24 5.87 4.41
N GLU A 57 19.18 5.31 3.66
CA GLU A 57 18.86 4.71 2.37
C GLU A 57 18.33 3.28 2.55
N PRO A 58 17.34 2.86 1.75
CA PRO A 58 16.85 1.49 1.78
C PRO A 58 17.94 0.51 1.35
N PHE A 59 17.96 -0.69 1.96
CA PHE A 59 18.81 -1.78 1.49
C PHE A 59 18.16 -2.45 0.28
N VAL A 60 18.96 -2.82 -0.72
CA VAL A 60 18.62 -3.80 -1.77
C VAL A 60 18.50 -5.20 -1.16
N SER A 61 19.44 -5.53 -0.27
CA SER A 61 19.47 -6.77 0.48
C SER A 61 20.34 -6.58 1.72
N VAL A 62 20.05 -7.32 2.78
CA VAL A 62 20.75 -7.21 4.06
C VAL A 62 20.86 -8.57 4.74
N THR A 63 22.03 -8.85 5.33
CA THR A 63 22.28 -9.99 6.22
C THR A 63 23.17 -9.52 7.36
N ASN A 64 22.95 -10.07 8.55
CA ASN A 64 23.68 -9.70 9.76
C ASN A 64 23.88 -10.93 10.64
N GLY A 65 25.06 -11.09 11.24
CA GLY A 65 25.43 -12.32 11.93
C GLY A 65 24.67 -12.53 13.24
N TRP A 66 24.30 -11.43 13.90
CA TRP A 66 23.57 -11.43 15.15
C TRP A 66 22.63 -10.22 15.22
N GLY A 67 21.34 -10.49 15.41
CA GLY A 67 20.32 -9.44 15.47
C GLY A 67 20.12 -8.63 14.18
N PRO A 68 19.18 -7.68 14.19
CA PRO A 68 19.02 -6.69 13.10
C PRO A 68 20.26 -5.84 12.86
N VAL A 69 20.39 -5.31 11.64
CA VAL A 69 21.21 -4.12 11.40
C VAL A 69 20.52 -2.93 12.04
N GLU A 70 21.26 -2.16 12.84
CA GLU A 70 20.74 -1.03 13.59
C GLU A 70 21.07 0.29 12.88
N ARG A 71 20.06 1.14 12.68
CA ARG A 71 20.24 2.44 12.03
C ARG A 71 20.47 3.51 13.08
N ASN A 72 21.65 4.13 13.03
CA ASN A 72 22.12 5.16 13.96
C ASN A 72 22.31 4.67 15.40
N LEU A 73 22.34 3.35 15.60
CA LEU A 73 22.62 2.69 16.87
C LEU A 73 23.60 1.53 16.62
N SER A 74 24.37 1.15 17.65
CA SER A 74 25.23 -0.04 17.65
C SER A 74 24.37 -1.31 17.52
N ASN A 75 24.98 -2.46 17.20
CA ASN A 75 24.24 -3.72 17.21
C ASN A 75 23.97 -4.16 18.67
N GLY A 76 22.77 -3.93 19.19
CA GLY A 76 22.48 -4.05 20.62
C GLY A 76 22.08 -5.43 21.13
N GLU A 77 22.45 -6.50 20.41
CA GLU A 77 21.98 -7.89 20.54
C GLU A 77 20.84 -8.24 19.57
N LYS A 78 19.76 -8.91 20.00
CA LYS A 78 18.81 -9.55 19.08
C LYS A 78 17.54 -8.75 18.75
N ALA A 79 17.15 -7.75 19.53
CA ALA A 79 15.90 -7.01 19.27
C ALA A 79 16.17 -5.78 18.39
N ALA A 80 15.19 -5.34 17.60
CA ALA A 80 15.35 -4.09 16.86
C ALA A 80 15.30 -2.89 17.80
N GLY A 81 16.25 -1.96 17.68
CA GLY A 81 16.36 -0.73 18.46
C GLY A 81 16.85 -0.92 19.89
N ASP A 82 17.51 -2.05 20.20
CA ASP A 82 18.17 -2.28 21.49
C ASP A 82 19.61 -1.75 21.55
N GLY A 83 20.14 -1.32 20.40
CA GLY A 83 21.44 -0.70 20.23
C GLY A 83 21.68 0.56 21.04
N ARG A 84 22.95 0.81 21.36
CA ARG A 84 23.40 2.06 22.01
C ARG A 84 23.78 3.09 20.96
N ALA A 85 24.23 4.26 21.39
CA ALA A 85 24.84 5.21 20.46
C ALA A 85 26.10 4.59 19.84
N LEU A 86 26.26 4.70 18.52
CA LEU A 86 27.44 4.23 17.79
C LEU A 86 28.70 4.88 18.35
N THR A 87 29.66 4.07 18.81
CA THR A 87 30.88 4.55 19.44
C THR A 87 32.09 3.74 19.00
N ILE A 88 33.12 4.41 18.46
CA ILE A 88 34.35 3.74 18.02
C ILE A 88 35.56 4.49 18.58
N GLY A 89 36.36 3.82 19.40
CA GLY A 89 37.57 4.39 20.01
C GLY A 89 37.27 5.61 20.90
N GLY A 90 36.13 5.58 21.60
CA GLY A 90 35.62 6.65 22.46
C GLY A 90 34.93 7.79 21.73
N ARG A 91 34.78 7.74 20.39
CA ARG A 91 34.09 8.77 19.61
C ARG A 91 32.67 8.34 19.27
N THR A 92 31.69 9.13 19.70
CA THR A 92 30.28 8.94 19.36
C THR A 92 29.95 9.46 17.95
N TYR A 93 29.16 8.70 17.21
CA TYR A 93 28.62 9.07 15.91
C TYR A 93 27.10 9.13 15.97
N ALA A 94 26.53 10.25 15.56
CA ALA A 94 25.08 10.41 15.52
C ALA A 94 24.43 9.59 14.39
N ARG A 95 25.21 9.18 13.39
CA ARG A 95 24.75 8.60 12.13
C ARG A 95 25.62 7.41 11.75
N GLY A 96 24.99 6.30 11.36
CA GLY A 96 25.70 5.11 10.91
C GLY A 96 24.84 3.86 10.90
N LEU A 97 25.50 2.71 10.69
CA LEU A 97 24.90 1.38 10.66
C LEU A 97 25.67 0.48 11.60
N GLY A 98 25.03 0.03 12.69
CA GLY A 98 25.57 -0.96 13.62
C GLY A 98 25.26 -2.37 13.13
N VAL A 99 26.28 -3.21 13.03
CA VAL A 99 26.20 -4.56 12.48
C VAL A 99 26.96 -5.55 13.36
N HIS A 100 26.78 -6.84 13.10
CA HIS A 100 27.55 -7.91 13.71
C HIS A 100 28.12 -8.83 12.64
N ALA A 101 29.40 -9.20 12.72
CA ALA A 101 29.99 -10.10 11.74
C ALA A 101 29.36 -11.52 11.80
N SER A 102 29.24 -12.26 10.71
CA SER A 102 29.40 -11.78 9.33
C SER A 102 28.15 -11.02 8.87
N SER A 103 28.33 -9.87 8.22
CA SER A 103 27.24 -9.06 7.67
C SER A 103 27.48 -8.65 6.23
N SER A 104 26.39 -8.41 5.50
CA SER A 104 26.43 -7.91 4.12
C SER A 104 25.21 -7.03 3.85
N LEU A 105 25.45 -5.79 3.45
CA LEU A 105 24.43 -4.76 3.19
C LEU A 105 24.61 -4.24 1.76
N THR A 106 23.60 -4.36 0.92
CA THR A 106 23.65 -3.97 -0.49
C THR A 106 22.80 -2.73 -0.74
N PHE A 107 23.29 -1.81 -1.57
CA PHE A 107 22.63 -0.58 -1.97
C PHE A 107 22.72 -0.39 -3.50
N ASP A 108 21.70 0.20 -4.11
CA ASP A 108 21.72 0.61 -5.51
C ASP A 108 22.30 2.03 -5.65
N LEU A 109 23.48 2.15 -6.26
CA LEU A 109 24.10 3.44 -6.58
C LEU A 109 23.57 4.03 -7.89
N GLY A 110 22.93 3.23 -8.74
CA GLY A 110 22.41 3.64 -10.04
C GLY A 110 23.45 4.17 -11.03
N GLY A 111 24.75 4.02 -10.76
CA GLY A 111 25.83 4.62 -11.58
C GLY A 111 26.09 6.10 -11.30
N ARG A 112 25.50 6.67 -10.24
CA ARG A 112 25.36 8.13 -10.09
C ARG A 112 26.33 8.79 -9.12
N CYS A 113 26.98 8.02 -8.25
CA CYS A 113 27.92 8.55 -7.26
C CYS A 113 29.36 8.23 -7.66
N SER A 114 30.30 9.03 -7.16
CA SER A 114 31.72 8.89 -7.48
C SER A 114 32.54 8.37 -6.32
N THR A 115 32.13 8.65 -5.08
CA THR A 115 32.90 8.25 -3.89
C THR A 115 31.98 7.73 -2.80
N PHE A 116 32.37 6.63 -2.15
CA PHE A 116 31.81 6.18 -0.88
C PHE A 116 32.83 6.44 0.23
N THR A 117 32.39 7.01 1.35
CA THR A 117 33.21 7.29 2.53
C THR A 117 32.53 6.78 3.80
N SER A 118 33.31 6.31 4.77
CA SER A 118 32.83 5.97 6.11
C SER A 118 34.00 5.95 7.10
N ALA A 119 33.71 6.04 8.38
CA ALA A 119 34.62 5.62 9.44
C ALA A 119 34.16 4.24 9.92
N VAL A 120 35.07 3.27 9.99
CA VAL A 120 34.75 1.89 10.36
C VAL A 120 35.56 1.43 11.57
N GLY A 121 34.98 0.55 12.38
CA GLY A 121 35.65 -0.06 13.52
C GLY A 121 34.71 -0.92 14.35
N VAL A 122 35.29 -1.61 15.33
CA VAL A 122 34.54 -2.38 16.34
C VAL A 122 33.89 -1.38 17.30
N ASP A 123 32.61 -1.57 17.64
CA ASP A 123 31.90 -0.69 18.57
C ASP A 123 32.48 -0.82 19.99
N ASP A 124 32.55 0.29 20.74
CA ASP A 124 33.16 0.34 22.07
C ASP A 124 32.42 -0.53 23.10
N GLU A 125 31.16 -0.91 22.85
CA GLU A 125 30.38 -1.73 23.78
C GLU A 125 30.94 -3.14 23.97
N VAL A 126 31.70 -3.64 23.00
CA VAL A 126 32.39 -4.93 23.12
C VAL A 126 33.81 -4.81 23.67
N SER A 127 34.29 -3.58 23.94
CA SER A 127 35.67 -3.33 24.35
C SER A 127 36.66 -4.00 23.39
N SER A 128 37.74 -4.60 23.90
CA SER A 128 38.77 -5.25 23.08
C SER A 128 38.43 -6.66 22.57
N ARG A 129 37.18 -7.10 22.70
CA ARG A 129 36.80 -8.51 22.48
C ARG A 129 36.53 -8.88 21.02
N GLY A 130 36.16 -7.92 20.18
CA GLY A 130 35.81 -8.15 18.78
C GLY A 130 36.97 -7.99 17.79
N SER A 131 36.87 -8.72 16.68
CA SER A 131 37.83 -8.77 15.59
C SER A 131 37.15 -8.90 14.24
N VAL A 132 37.20 -7.85 13.42
CA VAL A 132 36.46 -7.82 12.15
C VAL A 132 37.31 -7.38 10.97
N VAL A 133 36.87 -7.71 9.76
CA VAL A 133 37.39 -7.13 8.52
C VAL A 133 36.24 -6.45 7.78
N PHE A 134 36.38 -5.16 7.52
CA PHE A 134 35.47 -4.39 6.68
C PHE A 134 35.90 -4.49 5.22
N GLN A 135 34.96 -4.85 4.36
CA GLN A 135 35.16 -4.91 2.92
C GLN A 135 34.09 -4.10 2.21
N VAL A 136 34.49 -3.45 1.12
CA VAL A 136 33.57 -2.74 0.24
C VAL A 136 33.68 -3.36 -1.15
N TYR A 137 32.54 -3.78 -1.69
CA TYR A 137 32.42 -4.26 -3.06
C TYR A 137 31.56 -3.31 -3.87
N ALA A 138 31.83 -3.19 -5.16
CA ALA A 138 30.93 -2.53 -6.09
C ALA A 138 30.82 -3.33 -7.39
N ASP A 139 29.60 -3.58 -7.86
CA ASP A 139 29.29 -4.49 -8.97
C ASP A 139 30.05 -5.84 -8.88
N GLY A 140 30.08 -6.42 -7.68
CA GLY A 140 30.81 -7.66 -7.39
C GLY A 140 32.34 -7.55 -7.28
N VAL A 141 32.94 -6.38 -7.53
CA VAL A 141 34.41 -6.18 -7.42
C VAL A 141 34.78 -5.63 -6.04
N LYS A 142 35.72 -6.27 -5.33
CA LYS A 142 36.23 -5.75 -4.06
C LYS A 142 37.08 -4.50 -4.29
N LEU A 143 36.67 -3.38 -3.70
CA LEU A 143 37.34 -2.09 -3.79
C LEU A 143 38.14 -1.73 -2.53
N TYR A 144 37.75 -2.28 -1.39
CA TYR A 144 38.42 -2.04 -0.11
C TYR A 144 38.38 -3.27 0.78
N ASP A 145 39.41 -3.38 1.61
CA ASP A 145 39.59 -4.37 2.65
C ASP A 145 40.37 -3.68 3.78
N SER A 146 39.82 -3.61 4.99
CA SER A 146 40.50 -2.94 6.10
C SER A 146 41.68 -3.73 6.63
N GLY A 147 41.82 -5.01 6.28
CA GLY A 147 42.49 -5.98 7.14
C GLY A 147 41.77 -6.10 8.49
N VAL A 148 42.36 -6.86 9.41
CA VAL A 148 41.74 -7.10 10.71
C VAL A 148 41.78 -5.83 11.56
N LEU A 149 40.62 -5.45 12.10
CA LEU A 149 40.43 -4.39 13.09
C LEU A 149 39.99 -5.00 14.41
N ARG A 150 40.53 -4.48 15.51
CA ARG A 150 40.19 -4.84 16.89
C ARG A 150 39.58 -3.64 17.61
N GLY A 151 38.87 -3.90 18.71
CA GLY A 151 38.31 -2.83 19.56
C GLY A 151 39.30 -1.78 20.07
N SER A 152 40.60 -2.10 20.10
CA SER A 152 41.66 -1.15 20.46
C SER A 152 42.10 -0.20 19.34
N ASP A 153 41.73 -0.47 18.09
CA ASP A 153 42.34 0.19 16.92
C ASP A 153 41.70 1.54 16.59
N GLY A 154 40.54 1.83 17.19
CA GLY A 154 39.75 3.03 16.95
C GLY A 154 39.19 3.12 15.53
N ALA A 155 38.57 4.25 15.21
CA ALA A 155 37.91 4.45 13.92
C ALA A 155 38.91 4.58 12.77
N ARG A 156 38.76 3.72 11.75
CA ARG A 156 39.51 3.79 10.50
C ARG A 156 38.66 4.46 9.42
N ALA A 157 39.09 5.62 8.93
CA ALA A 157 38.44 6.25 7.80
C ALA A 157 38.74 5.51 6.49
N LEU A 158 37.73 5.36 5.63
CA LEU A 158 37.88 4.85 4.27
C LEU A 158 37.22 5.79 3.27
N SER A 159 37.75 5.76 2.05
CA SER A 159 37.22 6.47 0.89
C SER A 159 37.54 5.64 -0.36
N VAL A 160 36.52 5.28 -1.13
CA VAL A 160 36.65 4.44 -2.33
C VAL A 160 35.93 5.04 -3.52
N ASN A 161 36.53 4.88 -4.70
CA ASN A 161 35.93 5.33 -5.94
C ASN A 161 34.86 4.34 -6.42
N VAL A 162 33.61 4.81 -6.51
CA VAL A 162 32.45 4.05 -6.99
C VAL A 162 31.87 4.63 -8.29
N SER A 163 32.66 5.44 -9.00
CA SER A 163 32.24 6.09 -10.24
C SER A 163 31.76 5.07 -11.27
N GLY A 164 30.55 5.27 -11.78
CA GLY A 164 29.92 4.40 -12.78
C GLY A 164 29.43 3.05 -12.23
N ARG A 165 29.59 2.78 -10.93
CA ARG A 165 29.15 1.53 -10.30
C ARG A 165 27.67 1.59 -9.98
N ARG A 166 26.96 0.47 -10.18
CA ARG A 166 25.51 0.39 -9.98
C ARG A 166 25.15 -0.20 -8.62
N GLU A 167 25.96 -1.11 -8.11
CA GLU A 167 25.74 -1.74 -6.81
C GLU A 167 26.89 -1.37 -5.86
N LEU A 168 26.57 -1.10 -4.60
CA LEU A 168 27.52 -1.02 -3.49
C LEU A 168 27.16 -2.09 -2.46
N ARG A 169 28.13 -2.89 -2.04
CA ARG A 169 27.94 -3.89 -0.99
C ARG A 169 28.98 -3.71 0.12
N LEU A 170 28.50 -3.43 1.32
CA LEU A 170 29.27 -3.26 2.55
C LEU A 170 29.27 -4.60 3.28
N VAL A 171 30.46 -5.14 3.59
CA VAL A 171 30.62 -6.47 4.19
C VAL A 171 31.49 -6.38 5.42
N VAL A 172 31.11 -7.08 6.49
CA VAL A 172 31.96 -7.30 7.67
C VAL A 172 32.15 -8.81 7.84
N THR A 173 33.39 -9.27 7.94
CA THR A 173 33.72 -10.68 8.21
C THR A 173 34.35 -10.84 9.58
N ASP A 174 34.32 -12.07 10.12
CA ASP A 174 34.76 -12.47 11.46
C ASP A 174 36.28 -12.57 11.69
N ALA A 175 37.06 -11.94 10.81
CA ALA A 175 38.53 -11.99 10.79
C ALA A 175 39.19 -13.39 10.84
N GLY A 176 38.42 -14.49 10.69
CA GLY A 176 38.90 -15.85 10.79
C GLY A 176 39.08 -16.41 12.21
N ASP A 177 38.69 -15.68 13.26
CA ASP A 177 38.67 -16.18 14.66
C ASP A 177 37.26 -16.41 15.22
N GLY A 178 36.24 -16.26 14.37
CA GLY A 178 34.83 -16.51 14.68
C GLY A 178 34.15 -15.26 15.25
N VAL A 179 32.82 -15.23 15.15
CA VAL A 179 32.02 -13.99 15.28
C VAL A 179 31.91 -13.41 16.69
N SER A 180 32.63 -13.93 17.68
CA SER A 180 32.38 -13.60 19.09
C SER A 180 32.69 -12.14 19.40
N SER A 181 31.66 -11.36 19.79
CA SER A 181 31.77 -9.94 20.12
C SER A 181 32.12 -9.04 18.93
N ASP A 182 31.79 -9.45 17.71
CA ASP A 182 32.09 -8.71 16.48
C ASP A 182 31.06 -7.63 16.14
N HIS A 183 30.75 -6.79 17.14
CA HIS A 183 29.90 -5.61 16.96
C HIS A 183 30.71 -4.55 16.23
N ALA A 184 30.22 -4.13 15.08
CA ALA A 184 30.99 -3.36 14.13
C ALA A 184 30.13 -2.23 13.56
N ASP A 185 30.75 -1.07 13.38
CA ASP A 185 30.05 0.13 12.97
C ASP A 185 30.56 0.63 11.62
N TRP A 186 29.63 0.90 10.70
CA TRP A 186 29.83 1.81 9.60
C TRP A 186 29.37 3.19 10.04
N ALA A 187 30.27 4.01 10.58
CA ALA A 187 29.97 5.34 11.07
C ALA A 187 29.98 6.38 9.93
N SER A 188 28.95 7.23 9.91
CA SER A 188 28.69 8.25 8.89
C SER A 188 28.94 7.77 7.44
N PRO A 189 28.32 6.65 7.03
CA PRO A 189 28.51 6.09 5.69
C PRO A 189 27.83 7.02 4.68
N SER A 190 28.61 7.63 3.81
CA SER A 190 28.12 8.69 2.92
C SER A 190 28.60 8.49 1.49
N LEU A 191 27.74 8.87 0.55
CA LEU A 191 28.05 8.95 -0.87
C LEU A 191 28.29 10.40 -1.29
N LEU A 192 29.41 10.63 -1.97
CA LEU A 192 29.82 11.94 -2.46
C LEU A 192 29.85 11.97 -3.99
N GLY A 193 29.75 13.20 -4.51
CA GLY A 193 29.70 13.47 -5.95
C GLY A 193 28.59 12.69 -6.64
N CYS A 194 27.47 12.47 -5.93
CA CYS A 194 26.26 11.94 -6.51
C CYS A 194 25.65 13.01 -7.41
N ALA A 195 25.59 12.70 -8.71
CA ALA A 195 24.74 13.47 -9.59
C ALA A 195 23.33 13.39 -9.03
N ALA A 196 22.68 14.56 -8.86
CA ALA A 196 21.26 14.63 -8.58
C ALA A 196 20.54 13.65 -9.51
N ALA A 197 19.47 13.03 -9.03
CA ALA A 197 18.67 12.19 -9.91
C ALA A 197 18.39 13.06 -11.11
N PRO A 198 18.63 12.60 -12.35
CA PRO A 198 18.04 13.32 -13.44
C PRO A 198 16.55 13.37 -13.09
N SER A 199 16.03 14.53 -12.64
CA SER A 199 14.69 14.94 -13.01
C SER A 199 14.69 14.62 -14.48
N ALA A 200 13.85 13.68 -14.90
CA ALA A 200 13.89 13.13 -16.24
C ALA A 200 13.92 14.28 -17.27
N ALA A 201 15.11 14.74 -17.59
CA ALA A 201 15.43 15.29 -18.87
C ALA A 201 15.56 14.00 -19.68
N PRO A 202 14.73 13.87 -20.71
CA PRO A 202 14.47 12.61 -21.35
C PRO A 202 15.82 12.01 -21.75
N VAL A 203 16.05 10.74 -21.39
CA VAL A 203 16.79 9.87 -22.28
C VAL A 203 16.23 10.19 -23.65
N SER A 204 17.06 10.60 -24.60
CA SER A 204 16.59 10.76 -25.97
C SER A 204 16.05 9.38 -26.36
N ALA A 205 14.75 9.21 -26.14
CA ALA A 205 13.93 8.31 -26.88
C ALA A 205 14.33 8.52 -28.34
N PRO A 206 14.39 7.45 -29.15
CA PRO A 206 14.49 7.65 -30.58
C PRO A 206 13.47 8.73 -30.93
N ALA A 207 13.93 9.83 -31.55
CA ALA A 207 13.17 11.06 -31.71
C ALA A 207 11.69 10.78 -31.99
N GLY A 208 10.91 10.81 -30.92
CA GLY A 208 9.51 10.44 -30.92
C GLY A 208 8.90 11.47 -29.99
N GLY A 209 8.13 12.40 -30.56
CA GLY A 209 7.41 13.37 -29.76
C GLY A 209 6.51 12.70 -28.73
N GLU A 210 5.76 13.51 -27.98
CA GLU A 210 4.55 13.03 -27.31
C GLU A 210 3.84 12.01 -28.22
N PRO A 211 3.47 10.83 -27.70
CA PRO A 211 2.83 9.81 -28.52
C PRO A 211 1.68 10.45 -29.28
N VAL A 212 1.66 10.31 -30.60
CA VAL A 212 0.59 10.88 -31.42
C VAL A 212 -0.70 10.17 -31.02
N PHE A 213 -1.65 10.93 -30.48
CA PHE A 213 -2.97 10.42 -30.13
C PHE A 213 -3.90 10.57 -31.33
N SER A 214 -4.62 9.48 -31.62
CA SER A 214 -5.78 9.52 -32.51
C SER A 214 -7.02 9.96 -31.73
N GLY A 215 -8.04 10.47 -32.43
CA GLY A 215 -9.34 10.74 -31.81
C GLY A 215 -10.05 9.46 -31.34
N PRO A 216 -11.25 9.59 -30.75
CA PRO A 216 -11.99 8.46 -30.21
C PRO A 216 -12.21 7.32 -31.22
N LEU A 217 -12.15 6.08 -30.73
CA LEU A 217 -12.30 4.86 -31.52
C LEU A 217 -13.63 4.16 -31.24
N VAL A 218 -14.32 3.71 -32.29
CA VAL A 218 -15.46 2.79 -32.19
C VAL A 218 -15.05 1.43 -32.74
N ILE A 219 -15.14 0.39 -31.90
CA ILE A 219 -14.79 -0.99 -32.23
C ILE A 219 -16.06 -1.76 -32.57
N THR A 220 -16.23 -2.15 -33.84
CA THR A 220 -17.43 -2.87 -34.33
C THR A 220 -17.16 -4.35 -34.65
N LYS A 221 -15.91 -4.82 -34.50
CA LYS A 221 -15.50 -6.20 -34.74
C LYS A 221 -14.55 -6.66 -33.63
N GLY A 222 -14.57 -7.94 -33.29
CA GLY A 222 -13.61 -8.51 -32.34
C GLY A 222 -12.19 -8.49 -32.90
N GLY A 223 -11.21 -8.61 -32.02
CA GLY A 223 -9.80 -8.57 -32.38
C GLY A 223 -8.92 -7.89 -31.34
N THR A 224 -7.65 -7.71 -31.71
CA THR A 224 -6.65 -7.04 -30.87
C THR A 224 -6.36 -5.64 -31.40
N TYR A 225 -6.35 -4.66 -30.51
CA TYR A 225 -6.20 -3.24 -30.78
C TYR A 225 -5.05 -2.69 -29.95
N SER A 226 -4.15 -1.96 -30.62
CA SER A 226 -3.06 -1.22 -29.98
C SER A 226 -2.94 0.17 -30.57
N GLY A 227 -2.70 1.18 -29.73
CA GLY A 227 -2.61 2.56 -30.17
C GLY A 227 -2.71 3.57 -29.04
N ASN A 228 -2.67 4.84 -29.42
CA ASN A 228 -2.86 5.96 -28.50
C ASN A 228 -4.13 6.68 -28.91
N TRP A 229 -5.12 6.78 -28.01
CA TRP A 229 -6.39 7.43 -28.29
C TRP A 229 -6.72 8.46 -27.23
N GLU A 230 -7.27 9.59 -27.68
CA GLU A 230 -7.70 10.66 -26.80
C GLU A 230 -9.10 11.17 -27.11
N SER A 231 -9.74 11.68 -26.07
CA SER A 231 -10.94 12.49 -26.18
C SER A 231 -10.69 13.83 -25.48
N LEU A 232 -10.89 14.92 -26.20
CA LEU A 232 -10.70 16.29 -25.69
C LEU A 232 -11.95 16.83 -24.97
N ASP A 233 -13.04 16.09 -24.99
CA ASP A 233 -14.30 16.41 -24.34
C ASP A 233 -14.78 15.23 -23.47
N THR A 234 -16.09 15.10 -23.29
CA THR A 234 -16.74 14.05 -22.50
C THR A 234 -17.10 12.80 -23.30
N THR A 235 -16.79 12.77 -24.59
CA THR A 235 -16.96 11.60 -25.45
C THR A 235 -16.07 10.46 -24.95
N PRO A 236 -16.55 9.20 -24.92
CA PRO A 236 -15.71 8.08 -24.54
C PRO A 236 -14.52 7.92 -25.49
N VAL A 237 -13.36 7.52 -24.97
CA VAL A 237 -12.14 7.34 -25.80
C VAL A 237 -12.26 6.11 -26.70
N ILE A 238 -12.75 4.99 -26.15
CA ILE A 238 -13.04 3.77 -26.90
C ILE A 238 -14.47 3.32 -26.58
N THR A 239 -15.27 3.12 -27.63
CA THR A 239 -16.61 2.54 -27.54
C THR A 239 -16.65 1.18 -28.23
N ILE A 240 -16.99 0.13 -27.50
CA ILE A 240 -17.13 -1.24 -28.02
C ILE A 240 -18.59 -1.47 -28.43
N GLN A 241 -18.80 -1.78 -29.71
CA GLN A 241 -20.08 -2.05 -30.35
C GLN A 241 -20.06 -3.42 -31.03
N THR A 242 -19.50 -4.41 -30.34
CA THR A 242 -19.52 -5.81 -30.76
C THR A 242 -19.60 -6.69 -29.52
N SER A 243 -20.10 -7.91 -29.70
CA SER A 243 -20.07 -8.94 -28.66
C SER A 243 -18.98 -9.99 -28.89
N GLU A 244 -18.24 -9.86 -30.01
CA GLU A 244 -17.01 -10.62 -30.24
C GLU A 244 -15.93 -10.18 -29.24
N PRO A 245 -15.01 -11.07 -28.82
CA PRO A 245 -13.92 -10.72 -27.92
C PRO A 245 -13.04 -9.58 -28.44
N VAL A 246 -12.81 -8.57 -27.60
CA VAL A 246 -11.94 -7.43 -27.88
C VAL A 246 -10.76 -7.44 -26.90
N ILE A 247 -9.55 -7.28 -27.43
CA ILE A 247 -8.33 -7.10 -26.66
C ILE A 247 -7.79 -5.71 -26.95
N ILE A 248 -7.63 -4.87 -25.92
CA ILE A 248 -6.92 -3.60 -26.00
C ILE A 248 -5.60 -3.78 -25.27
N GLU A 249 -4.49 -3.57 -25.96
CA GLU A 249 -3.16 -3.82 -25.39
C GLU A 249 -2.10 -2.84 -25.81
N ASN A 250 -1.07 -2.67 -24.99
CA ASN A 250 0.11 -1.84 -25.29
C ASN A 250 -0.31 -0.42 -25.73
N SER A 251 -1.27 0.16 -25.01
CA SER A 251 -2.01 1.35 -25.45
C SER A 251 -1.96 2.48 -24.45
N ARG A 252 -2.17 3.71 -24.92
CA ARG A 252 -2.33 4.90 -24.09
C ARG A 252 -3.69 5.53 -24.32
N LEU A 253 -4.44 5.76 -23.25
CA LEU A 253 -5.79 6.33 -23.30
C LEU A 253 -5.84 7.58 -22.43
N ARG A 254 -6.44 8.66 -22.91
CA ARG A 254 -6.69 9.85 -22.07
C ARG A 254 -7.94 10.59 -22.48
N GLY A 255 -8.70 11.12 -21.52
CA GLY A 255 -9.84 11.95 -21.87
C GLY A 255 -10.77 12.30 -20.72
N GLY A 256 -11.69 13.22 -20.99
CA GLY A 256 -12.71 13.67 -20.02
C GLY A 256 -13.93 12.75 -19.93
N GLY A 257 -14.18 11.95 -20.97
CA GLY A 257 -15.17 10.88 -20.99
C GLY A 257 -14.65 9.56 -20.39
N ARG A 258 -15.49 8.53 -20.44
CA ARG A 258 -15.09 7.16 -20.07
C ARG A 258 -13.98 6.70 -21.01
N LEU A 259 -12.90 6.10 -20.51
CA LEU A 259 -11.82 5.69 -21.42
C LEU A 259 -12.25 4.49 -22.26
N ILE A 260 -12.81 3.45 -21.66
CA ILE A 260 -13.36 2.30 -22.37
C ILE A 260 -14.79 2.06 -21.88
N THR A 261 -15.72 1.96 -22.82
CA THR A 261 -17.13 1.68 -22.53
C THR A 261 -17.73 0.78 -23.61
N GLY A 262 -18.81 0.10 -23.29
CA GLY A 262 -19.58 -0.71 -24.23
C GLY A 262 -20.85 -1.24 -23.57
N TRP A 263 -21.55 -2.11 -24.28
CA TRP A 263 -22.72 -2.83 -23.77
C TRP A 263 -22.71 -4.27 -24.28
N ASP A 264 -22.97 -5.26 -23.41
CA ASP A 264 -23.02 -6.69 -23.75
C ASP A 264 -21.74 -7.26 -24.43
N TYR A 265 -20.55 -6.93 -23.89
CA TYR A 265 -19.27 -7.17 -24.56
C TYR A 265 -18.28 -8.03 -23.74
N ASP A 266 -17.24 -8.54 -24.42
CA ASP A 266 -16.13 -9.31 -23.86
C ASP A 266 -14.83 -8.53 -24.07
N LEU A 267 -14.14 -8.18 -22.97
CA LEU A 267 -13.01 -7.27 -22.98
C LEU A 267 -11.81 -7.81 -22.20
N THR A 268 -10.66 -7.80 -22.86
CA THR A 268 -9.35 -7.85 -22.21
C THR A 268 -8.62 -6.52 -22.39
N VAL A 269 -8.12 -5.94 -21.29
CA VAL A 269 -7.25 -4.77 -21.26
C VAL A 269 -5.93 -5.20 -20.64
N ARG A 270 -4.81 -5.08 -21.36
CA ARG A 270 -3.50 -5.47 -20.82
C ARG A 270 -2.38 -4.53 -21.23
N ASN A 271 -1.49 -4.20 -20.30
CA ASN A 271 -0.41 -3.25 -20.57
C ASN A 271 -0.91 -1.89 -21.11
N VAL A 272 -1.96 -1.35 -20.48
CA VAL A 272 -2.56 -0.07 -20.87
C VAL A 272 -2.22 1.01 -19.84
N ARG A 273 -1.93 2.22 -20.33
CA ARG A 273 -1.80 3.43 -19.51
C ARG A 273 -3.01 4.32 -19.75
N GLY A 274 -3.87 4.50 -18.75
CA GLY A 274 -5.12 5.25 -18.86
C GLY A 274 -5.20 6.46 -17.92
N GLU A 275 -5.47 7.64 -18.47
CA GLU A 275 -5.63 8.89 -17.73
C GLU A 275 -7.08 9.40 -17.85
N ALA A 276 -7.91 9.12 -16.86
CA ALA A 276 -9.26 9.70 -16.80
C ALA A 276 -9.17 11.11 -16.24
N ARG A 277 -9.39 12.12 -17.09
CA ARG A 277 -9.22 13.53 -16.75
C ARG A 277 -10.55 14.11 -16.28
N THR A 278 -10.50 15.03 -15.34
CA THR A 278 -11.68 15.83 -14.99
C THR A 278 -11.94 16.83 -16.13
N PRO A 279 -13.11 16.80 -16.79
CA PRO A 279 -13.45 17.79 -17.80
C PRO A 279 -13.46 19.19 -17.18
N GLY A 280 -12.98 20.20 -17.90
CA GLY A 280 -13.05 21.61 -17.51
C GLY A 280 -14.46 22.21 -17.55
N GLN A 281 -15.49 21.40 -17.29
CA GLN A 281 -16.90 21.77 -17.36
C GLN A 281 -17.49 21.75 -15.94
N ALA A 282 -18.10 22.86 -15.53
CA ALA A 282 -18.65 22.99 -14.19
C ALA A 282 -19.60 21.84 -13.81
N GLY A 283 -19.41 21.28 -12.62
CA GLY A 283 -20.20 20.15 -12.09
C GLY A 283 -19.82 18.78 -12.64
N ARG A 284 -18.83 18.67 -13.54
CA ARG A 284 -18.31 17.38 -14.04
C ARG A 284 -17.09 16.94 -13.25
N SER A 285 -16.95 15.64 -13.04
CA SER A 285 -15.76 15.00 -12.46
C SER A 285 -15.05 14.14 -13.50
N ALA A 286 -13.87 13.62 -13.17
CA ALA A 286 -13.32 12.47 -13.89
C ALA A 286 -14.34 11.32 -13.91
N THR A 287 -14.21 10.43 -14.89
CA THR A 287 -15.12 9.30 -15.08
C THR A 287 -14.43 7.97 -14.82
N ARG A 288 -14.79 6.92 -15.57
CA ARG A 288 -14.26 5.56 -15.38
C ARG A 288 -13.27 5.24 -16.47
N VAL A 289 -12.22 4.52 -16.12
CA VAL A 289 -11.28 3.95 -17.09
C VAL A 289 -11.96 2.81 -17.85
N VAL A 290 -12.63 1.91 -17.14
CA VAL A 290 -13.50 0.91 -17.74
C VAL A 290 -14.89 1.06 -17.15
N ALA A 291 -15.89 1.23 -18.01
CA ALA A 291 -17.30 1.17 -17.66
C ALA A 291 -17.93 -0.05 -18.35
N GLY A 292 -17.99 -1.16 -17.61
CA GLY A 292 -18.61 -2.42 -18.02
C GLY A 292 -20.09 -2.43 -17.69
N GLU A 293 -20.95 -2.13 -18.66
CA GLU A 293 -22.39 -2.33 -18.55
C GLU A 293 -22.76 -3.66 -19.22
N ASN A 294 -23.42 -4.56 -18.50
CA ASN A 294 -23.78 -5.89 -18.99
C ASN A 294 -22.59 -6.71 -19.52
N ILE A 295 -21.43 -6.58 -18.90
CA ILE A 295 -20.21 -7.21 -19.41
C ILE A 295 -20.32 -8.75 -19.31
N ARG A 296 -19.86 -9.45 -20.35
CA ARG A 296 -19.84 -10.92 -20.39
C ARG A 296 -18.54 -11.48 -19.84
N ASN A 297 -17.43 -10.80 -20.10
CA ASN A 297 -16.12 -11.18 -19.58
C ASN A 297 -15.26 -9.92 -19.50
N LEU A 298 -14.52 -9.77 -18.40
CA LEU A 298 -13.61 -8.65 -18.19
C LEU A 298 -12.29 -9.15 -17.64
N ARG A 299 -11.20 -8.85 -18.33
CA ARG A 299 -9.84 -9.05 -17.83
C ARG A 299 -9.09 -7.74 -17.93
N VAL A 300 -8.67 -7.16 -16.81
CA VAL A 300 -7.86 -5.95 -16.77
C VAL A 300 -6.58 -6.27 -16.03
N GLU A 301 -5.45 -6.23 -16.73
CA GLU A 301 -4.19 -6.72 -16.18
C GLU A 301 -2.99 -5.85 -16.50
N ASN A 302 -2.03 -5.83 -15.57
CA ASN A 302 -0.73 -5.20 -15.78
C ASN A 302 -0.88 -3.80 -16.39
N SER A 303 -1.81 -3.00 -15.87
CA SER A 303 -2.18 -1.71 -16.44
C SER A 303 -2.09 -0.61 -15.38
N THR A 304 -1.88 0.62 -15.83
CA THR A 304 -1.70 1.79 -14.96
C THR A 304 -2.76 2.83 -15.25
N PHE A 305 -3.47 3.25 -14.21
CA PHE A 305 -4.63 4.12 -14.30
C PHE A 305 -4.53 5.30 -13.34
N SER A 306 -4.97 6.47 -13.79
CA SER A 306 -5.08 7.66 -12.96
C SER A 306 -6.43 8.37 -13.13
N GLY A 307 -6.87 9.05 -12.07
CA GLY A 307 -8.08 9.89 -12.07
C GLY A 307 -9.40 9.12 -12.02
N GLY A 308 -9.46 7.91 -12.56
CA GLY A 308 -10.70 7.12 -12.66
C GLY A 308 -10.47 5.64 -12.43
N GLY A 309 -11.50 4.95 -11.92
CA GLY A 309 -11.45 3.53 -11.63
C GLY A 309 -12.22 2.67 -12.63
N ILE A 310 -12.41 1.40 -12.27
CA ILE A 310 -13.17 0.40 -13.00
C ILE A 310 -14.56 0.29 -12.37
N TYR A 311 -15.59 0.34 -13.21
CA TYR A 311 -16.98 0.14 -12.81
C TYR A 311 -17.57 -1.00 -13.64
N VAL A 312 -18.11 -2.00 -12.96
CA VAL A 312 -18.85 -3.10 -13.60
C VAL A 312 -20.25 -3.16 -13.03
N ARG A 313 -21.24 -3.12 -13.93
CA ARG A 313 -22.65 -3.26 -13.60
C ARG A 313 -23.26 -4.46 -14.30
N SER A 314 -23.99 -5.27 -13.54
CA SER A 314 -24.82 -6.36 -14.07
C SER A 314 -24.05 -7.35 -14.95
N PHE A 315 -23.25 -8.25 -14.38
CA PHE A 315 -22.52 -9.26 -15.17
C PHE A 315 -23.46 -10.24 -15.91
N LYS A 316 -23.13 -10.58 -17.16
CA LYS A 316 -23.91 -11.46 -18.05
C LYS A 316 -23.15 -12.66 -18.61
N GLY A 317 -21.93 -12.89 -18.14
CA GLY A 317 -21.12 -14.02 -18.59
C GLY A 317 -21.70 -15.37 -18.17
N THR A 318 -21.29 -16.41 -18.91
CA THR A 318 -21.68 -17.80 -18.65
C THR A 318 -20.46 -18.72 -18.71
N GLY A 319 -20.56 -19.92 -18.15
CA GLY A 319 -19.46 -20.89 -18.13
C GLY A 319 -18.21 -20.33 -17.48
N ASP A 320 -17.10 -20.33 -18.21
CA ASP A 320 -15.78 -19.89 -17.72
C ASP A 320 -15.56 -18.37 -17.78
N GLN A 321 -16.50 -17.62 -18.34
CA GLN A 321 -16.42 -16.17 -18.38
C GLN A 321 -16.46 -15.57 -16.97
N GLY A 322 -15.75 -14.47 -16.76
CA GLY A 322 -15.58 -13.90 -15.43
C GLY A 322 -15.08 -12.47 -15.42
N ILE A 323 -14.71 -11.99 -14.23
CA ILE A 323 -14.07 -10.70 -14.02
C ILE A 323 -12.73 -10.91 -13.31
N ARG A 324 -11.64 -10.50 -13.94
CA ARG A 324 -10.29 -10.51 -13.36
C ARG A 324 -9.67 -9.13 -13.45
N ILE A 325 -9.33 -8.55 -12.31
CA ILE A 325 -8.64 -7.25 -12.23
C ILE A 325 -7.34 -7.50 -11.47
N LEU A 326 -6.26 -7.72 -12.20
CA LEU A 326 -5.02 -8.27 -11.65
C LEU A 326 -3.81 -7.37 -11.90
N ARG A 327 -2.97 -7.15 -10.90
CA ARG A 327 -1.65 -6.52 -11.09
C ARG A 327 -1.70 -5.12 -11.71
N ASN A 328 -2.72 -4.33 -11.39
CA ASN A 328 -2.85 -2.97 -11.89
C ASN A 328 -2.39 -1.95 -10.86
N THR A 329 -2.04 -0.75 -11.30
CA THR A 329 -1.80 0.40 -10.43
C THR A 329 -2.86 1.47 -10.67
N PHE A 330 -3.45 2.01 -9.60
CA PHE A 330 -4.44 3.08 -9.61
C PHE A 330 -3.91 4.27 -8.82
N ARG A 331 -3.97 5.48 -9.40
CA ARG A 331 -3.48 6.69 -8.76
C ARG A 331 -4.53 7.79 -8.74
N ASN A 332 -4.77 8.37 -7.57
CA ASN A 332 -5.59 9.57 -7.37
C ASN A 332 -6.96 9.47 -8.06
N ILE A 333 -7.76 8.50 -7.64
CA ILE A 333 -9.11 8.28 -8.16
C ILE A 333 -10.00 9.43 -7.71
N ASP A 334 -10.53 10.22 -8.65
CA ASP A 334 -11.01 11.56 -8.37
C ASP A 334 -12.50 11.76 -8.69
N GLY A 335 -13.32 11.83 -7.64
CA GLY A 335 -14.71 12.19 -7.73
C GLY A 335 -14.99 13.70 -7.71
N ARG A 336 -13.99 14.57 -7.49
CA ARG A 336 -14.23 16.02 -7.32
C ARG A 336 -14.81 16.64 -8.59
N GLN A 337 -15.78 17.54 -8.42
CA GLN A 337 -16.41 18.25 -9.52
C GLN A 337 -15.66 19.54 -9.85
N SER A 338 -15.44 19.77 -11.14
CA SER A 338 -14.84 20.98 -11.71
C SER A 338 -15.71 22.20 -11.42
N ASP A 339 -15.08 23.36 -11.23
CA ASP A 339 -15.75 24.67 -11.22
C ASP A 339 -15.88 25.30 -12.62
N GLY A 340 -15.34 24.65 -13.66
CA GLY A 340 -15.29 25.15 -15.04
C GLY A 340 -14.21 26.21 -15.29
N ARG A 341 -13.33 26.48 -14.33
CA ARG A 341 -12.27 27.51 -14.36
C ARG A 341 -10.89 26.94 -14.03
N GLY A 342 -10.74 25.62 -14.12
CA GLY A 342 -9.50 24.91 -13.80
C GLY A 342 -9.36 24.51 -12.34
N GLY A 343 -10.38 24.73 -11.51
CA GLY A 343 -10.45 24.32 -10.11
C GLY A 343 -11.60 23.35 -9.83
N TYR A 344 -11.97 23.26 -8.55
CA TYR A 344 -13.04 22.40 -8.06
C TYR A 344 -14.07 23.20 -7.26
N ASN A 345 -15.34 22.82 -7.35
CA ASN A 345 -16.45 23.54 -6.71
C ASN A 345 -16.75 23.07 -5.26
N GLY A 346 -15.96 22.14 -4.73
CA GLY A 346 -16.14 21.53 -3.40
C GLY A 346 -17.13 20.37 -3.34
N GLN A 347 -17.83 20.04 -4.43
CA GLN A 347 -18.71 18.87 -4.54
C GLN A 347 -17.97 17.66 -5.09
N THR A 348 -18.48 16.46 -4.80
CA THR A 348 -17.91 15.19 -5.23
C THR A 348 -18.98 14.27 -5.79
N ASN A 349 -18.66 13.60 -6.89
CA ASN A 349 -19.38 12.43 -7.37
C ASN A 349 -18.79 11.17 -6.72
N ILE A 350 -19.63 10.16 -6.51
CA ILE A 350 -19.18 8.87 -6.00
C ILE A 350 -18.27 8.20 -7.04
N MET A 351 -17.06 7.85 -6.60
CA MET A 351 -16.04 7.22 -7.43
C MET A 351 -15.33 6.14 -6.62
N GLN A 352 -15.01 5.03 -7.27
CA GLN A 352 -14.26 3.92 -6.67
C GLN A 352 -13.12 3.54 -7.58
N ALA A 353 -12.03 3.02 -7.02
CA ALA A 353 -10.97 2.43 -7.82
C ALA A 353 -11.51 1.18 -8.54
N ILE A 354 -12.28 0.35 -7.84
CA ILE A 354 -12.97 -0.83 -8.39
C ILE A 354 -14.36 -0.92 -7.76
N GLN A 355 -15.40 -0.95 -8.58
CA GLN A 355 -16.77 -1.19 -8.11
C GLN A 355 -17.46 -2.27 -8.91
N PHE A 356 -18.02 -3.24 -8.19
CA PHE A 356 -19.05 -4.13 -8.71
C PHE A 356 -20.42 -3.65 -8.23
N ASN A 357 -21.34 -3.49 -9.16
CA ASN A 357 -22.70 -3.02 -8.90
C ASN A 357 -23.70 -4.03 -9.47
N ALA A 358 -24.43 -4.72 -8.59
CA ALA A 358 -25.36 -5.77 -8.99
C ALA A 358 -24.69 -6.89 -9.83
N VAL A 359 -23.44 -7.25 -9.50
CA VAL A 359 -22.73 -8.41 -10.08
C VAL A 359 -23.02 -9.61 -9.19
N GLN A 360 -23.99 -10.44 -9.55
CA GLN A 360 -24.54 -11.46 -8.66
C GLN A 360 -24.31 -12.88 -9.20
N GLY A 361 -24.04 -13.82 -8.30
CA GLY A 361 -23.87 -15.23 -8.62
C GLY A 361 -22.69 -15.53 -9.56
N ILE A 362 -21.67 -14.68 -9.58
CA ILE A 362 -20.53 -14.85 -10.49
C ILE A 362 -19.64 -16.00 -9.99
N ALA A 363 -19.30 -16.95 -10.87
CA ALA A 363 -18.47 -18.10 -10.51
C ALA A 363 -16.95 -17.85 -10.69
N ASN A 364 -16.57 -16.81 -11.44
CA ASN A 364 -15.18 -16.53 -11.76
C ASN A 364 -14.92 -15.04 -11.56
N ALA A 365 -14.56 -14.63 -10.34
CA ALA A 365 -14.27 -13.24 -10.04
C ALA A 365 -13.05 -13.10 -9.11
N GLU A 366 -12.10 -12.27 -9.51
CA GLU A 366 -10.84 -12.08 -8.79
C GLU A 366 -10.34 -10.64 -8.93
N ILE A 367 -10.04 -10.01 -7.79
CA ILE A 367 -9.40 -8.70 -7.69
C ILE A 367 -8.13 -8.91 -6.87
N ALA A 368 -6.97 -8.96 -7.52
CA ALA A 368 -5.75 -9.30 -6.83
C ALA A 368 -4.49 -8.57 -7.30
N TRP A 369 -3.55 -8.41 -6.37
CA TRP A 369 -2.25 -7.81 -6.65
C TRP A 369 -2.33 -6.39 -7.21
N ASN A 370 -3.41 -5.65 -6.94
CA ASN A 370 -3.51 -4.26 -7.40
C ASN A 370 -2.91 -3.31 -6.35
N GLN A 371 -2.26 -2.26 -6.83
CA GLN A 371 -1.84 -1.12 -6.02
C GLN A 371 -2.82 0.03 -6.24
N VAL A 372 -3.38 0.59 -5.17
CA VAL A 372 -4.20 1.79 -5.21
C VAL A 372 -3.57 2.83 -4.28
N ILE A 373 -3.21 4.00 -4.81
CA ILE A 373 -2.64 5.09 -4.01
C ILE A 373 -3.41 6.38 -4.33
N ASN A 374 -4.08 6.91 -3.33
CA ASN A 374 -4.77 8.20 -3.39
C ASN A 374 -4.09 9.18 -2.44
N GLU A 375 -3.58 10.27 -2.97
CA GLU A 375 -2.93 11.33 -2.19
C GLU A 375 -3.97 12.32 -1.63
N PRO A 376 -3.78 12.83 -0.41
CA PRO A 376 -4.67 13.84 0.17
C PRO A 376 -4.77 15.08 -0.72
N GLY A 377 -5.98 15.60 -0.92
CA GLY A 377 -6.21 16.79 -1.74
C GLY A 377 -5.96 16.62 -3.24
N GLN A 378 -5.56 15.44 -3.71
CA GLN A 378 -5.39 15.12 -5.14
C GLN A 378 -6.49 14.20 -5.69
N SER A 379 -7.40 13.77 -4.83
CA SER A 379 -8.41 12.78 -5.14
C SER A 379 -9.65 13.00 -4.26
N ALA A 380 -10.74 12.35 -4.65
CA ALA A 380 -11.92 12.14 -3.80
C ALA A 380 -12.56 10.83 -4.21
N VAL A 381 -11.77 9.75 -4.06
CA VAL A 381 -12.32 8.40 -4.05
C VAL A 381 -13.32 8.35 -2.90
N GLU A 382 -14.38 7.56 -3.03
CA GLU A 382 -15.16 7.18 -1.86
C GLU A 382 -14.53 5.88 -1.33
N ASP A 383 -15.05 4.73 -1.74
CA ASP A 383 -14.47 3.43 -1.44
C ASP A 383 -13.42 3.05 -2.48
N ASN A 384 -12.32 2.42 -2.06
CA ASN A 384 -11.37 1.91 -3.03
C ASN A 384 -11.95 0.69 -3.76
N ILE A 385 -12.39 -0.33 -3.01
CA ILE A 385 -13.08 -1.51 -3.55
C ILE A 385 -14.47 -1.58 -2.94
N ASN A 386 -15.51 -1.59 -3.76
CA ASN A 386 -16.90 -1.68 -3.31
C ASN A 386 -17.66 -2.79 -4.04
N LEU A 387 -18.31 -3.66 -3.26
CA LEU A 387 -19.20 -4.71 -3.76
C LEU A 387 -20.66 -4.38 -3.45
N TYR A 388 -21.24 -3.45 -4.22
CA TYR A 388 -22.64 -3.06 -4.08
C TYR A 388 -23.57 -4.14 -4.63
N ALA A 389 -24.42 -4.69 -3.76
CA ALA A 389 -25.38 -5.75 -4.10
C ALA A 389 -24.79 -6.87 -4.98
N SER A 390 -23.57 -7.30 -4.66
CA SER A 390 -22.78 -8.20 -5.51
C SER A 390 -22.39 -9.48 -4.76
N SER A 391 -22.27 -10.58 -5.49
CA SER A 391 -22.02 -11.88 -4.91
C SER A 391 -21.35 -12.88 -5.84
N GLY A 392 -20.53 -13.75 -5.25
CA GLY A 392 -20.12 -15.01 -5.87
C GLY A 392 -21.17 -16.10 -5.67
N THR A 393 -20.73 -17.35 -5.71
CA THR A 393 -21.52 -18.51 -5.26
C THR A 393 -20.87 -19.15 -4.03
N PRO A 394 -21.58 -19.98 -3.25
CA PRO A 394 -20.99 -20.68 -2.10
C PRO A 394 -19.71 -21.45 -2.44
N ASP A 395 -19.69 -22.11 -3.61
CA ASP A 395 -18.56 -22.93 -4.06
C ASP A 395 -17.48 -22.10 -4.79
N LYS A 396 -17.87 -20.93 -5.30
CA LYS A 396 -17.03 -20.04 -6.11
C LYS A 396 -17.23 -18.59 -5.65
N PRO A 397 -16.69 -18.22 -4.48
CA PRO A 397 -16.80 -16.86 -3.98
C PRO A 397 -15.99 -15.88 -4.84
N ILE A 398 -16.37 -14.60 -4.82
CA ILE A 398 -15.52 -13.53 -5.37
C ILE A 398 -14.24 -13.47 -4.53
N LEU A 399 -13.08 -13.48 -5.16
CA LEU A 399 -11.78 -13.41 -4.49
C LEU A 399 -11.24 -11.99 -4.52
N ILE A 400 -10.83 -11.45 -3.37
CA ILE A 400 -10.18 -10.14 -3.24
C ILE A 400 -8.94 -10.32 -2.38
N HIS A 401 -7.75 -10.32 -2.97
CA HIS A 401 -6.54 -10.61 -2.20
C HIS A 401 -5.26 -9.96 -2.68
N ASP A 402 -4.29 -9.88 -1.79
CA ASP A 402 -2.94 -9.38 -2.09
C ASP A 402 -2.93 -7.95 -2.67
N ASN A 403 -3.99 -7.17 -2.46
CA ASN A 403 -4.05 -5.78 -2.90
C ASN A 403 -3.42 -4.87 -1.86
N TYR A 404 -2.75 -3.82 -2.33
CA TYR A 404 -2.32 -2.70 -1.52
C TYR A 404 -3.22 -1.49 -1.80
N ILE A 405 -3.83 -0.95 -0.76
CA ILE A 405 -4.73 0.19 -0.83
C ILE A 405 -4.24 1.24 0.14
N GLN A 406 -3.83 2.40 -0.38
CA GLN A 406 -3.45 3.55 0.41
C GLN A 406 -4.32 4.75 0.08
N GLY A 407 -4.93 5.31 1.11
CA GLY A 407 -5.69 6.54 1.01
C GLY A 407 -7.13 6.35 0.54
N ALA A 408 -7.99 7.08 1.22
CA ALA A 408 -9.38 7.37 0.87
C ALA A 408 -9.67 8.64 1.64
N TYR A 409 -9.22 9.77 1.09
CA TYR A 409 -9.27 11.06 1.79
C TYR A 409 -10.46 11.87 1.28
N PRO A 410 -11.17 12.59 2.16
CA PRO A 410 -12.12 13.58 1.70
C PRO A 410 -11.43 14.62 0.83
N ALA A 411 -12.16 15.18 -0.13
CA ALA A 411 -11.66 16.25 -1.00
C ALA A 411 -11.06 17.43 -0.21
N ASP A 412 -11.70 17.73 0.92
CA ASP A 412 -11.14 18.56 2.00
C ASP A 412 -10.67 17.64 3.14
N PRO A 413 -9.35 17.43 3.31
CA PRO A 413 -8.78 16.61 4.37
C PRO A 413 -9.12 17.06 5.80
N THR A 414 -9.59 18.30 5.97
CA THR A 414 -10.01 18.84 7.28
C THR A 414 -11.47 18.52 7.63
N SER A 415 -12.21 17.90 6.71
CA SER A 415 -13.60 17.49 6.93
C SER A 415 -13.72 16.50 8.10
N LYS A 416 -14.74 16.73 8.93
CA LYS A 416 -15.10 15.83 10.04
C LYS A 416 -16.05 14.71 9.61
N VAL A 417 -16.54 14.75 8.36
CA VAL A 417 -17.51 13.79 7.82
C VAL A 417 -17.02 13.31 6.48
N TYR A 418 -16.97 11.99 6.32
CA TYR A 418 -16.60 11.34 5.08
C TYR A 418 -17.06 9.87 5.13
N SER A 419 -17.57 9.33 4.02
CA SER A 419 -18.07 7.96 3.96
C SER A 419 -17.04 6.95 3.46
N GLY A 420 -16.05 7.39 2.67
CA GLY A 420 -15.14 6.52 1.95
C GLY A 420 -14.09 5.77 2.77
N GLY A 421 -13.70 4.59 2.28
CA GLY A 421 -12.73 3.71 2.95
C GLY A 421 -11.95 2.79 2.01
N GLY A 422 -11.45 1.68 2.58
CA GLY A 422 -10.69 0.69 1.84
C GLY A 422 -11.60 -0.26 1.06
N ILE A 423 -12.01 -1.36 1.70
CA ILE A 423 -12.79 -2.44 1.08
C ILE A 423 -14.17 -2.56 1.74
N MET A 424 -15.23 -2.32 0.97
CA MET A 424 -16.62 -2.48 1.37
C MET A 424 -17.21 -3.80 0.87
N LEU A 425 -17.55 -4.69 1.79
CA LEU A 425 -18.18 -5.98 1.50
C LEU A 425 -19.64 -5.98 1.98
N GLY A 426 -20.51 -6.61 1.19
CA GLY A 426 -21.91 -6.78 1.55
C GLY A 426 -22.72 -5.48 1.45
N ASP A 427 -22.37 -4.58 0.53
CA ASP A 427 -22.94 -3.24 0.47
C ASP A 427 -24.32 -3.19 -0.21
N ALA A 428 -25.35 -3.71 0.48
CA ALA A 428 -26.76 -3.49 0.16
C ALA A 428 -27.67 -4.27 1.11
N LYS A 429 -28.90 -3.79 1.25
CA LYS A 429 -30.03 -4.61 1.68
C LYS A 429 -30.67 -5.30 0.47
N VAL A 430 -30.57 -6.63 0.40
CA VAL A 430 -31.21 -7.44 -0.65
C VAL A 430 -32.26 -8.39 -0.04
N THR A 431 -33.21 -8.84 -0.85
CA THR A 431 -34.26 -9.80 -0.43
C THR A 431 -33.87 -11.26 -0.68
N ASP A 432 -32.98 -11.52 -1.64
CA ASP A 432 -32.43 -12.83 -1.92
C ASP A 432 -30.99 -12.92 -1.36
N PRO A 433 -30.67 -13.89 -0.47
CA PRO A 433 -29.32 -14.09 0.05
C PRO A 433 -28.27 -14.28 -1.05
N ARG A 434 -28.66 -14.78 -2.22
CA ARG A 434 -27.76 -14.95 -3.37
C ARG A 434 -27.36 -13.64 -4.02
N GLY A 435 -28.03 -12.53 -3.70
CA GLY A 435 -27.78 -11.22 -4.31
C GLY A 435 -26.68 -10.39 -3.63
N ASN A 436 -26.13 -10.83 -2.49
CA ASN A 436 -25.12 -10.07 -1.76
C ASN A 436 -24.30 -10.99 -0.84
N GLY A 437 -23.01 -11.17 -1.10
CA GLY A 437 -22.12 -12.02 -0.28
C GLY A 437 -21.35 -13.09 -1.07
N TYR A 438 -20.92 -14.16 -0.41
CA TYR A 438 -20.01 -15.16 -0.96
C TYR A 438 -18.75 -14.52 -1.54
N VAL A 439 -17.99 -13.88 -0.65
CA VAL A 439 -16.76 -13.15 -0.97
C VAL A 439 -15.68 -13.62 -0.03
N ARG A 440 -14.46 -13.79 -0.53
CA ARG A 440 -13.25 -14.00 0.27
C ARG A 440 -12.32 -12.81 0.09
N ALA A 441 -12.19 -11.99 1.13
CA ALA A 441 -11.26 -10.87 1.17
C ALA A 441 -10.08 -11.23 2.07
N TYR A 442 -8.89 -11.46 1.51
CA TYR A 442 -7.77 -11.97 2.31
C TYR A 442 -6.40 -11.46 1.91
N ASP A 443 -5.46 -11.46 2.85
CA ASP A 443 -4.07 -11.07 2.59
C ASP A 443 -3.92 -9.66 1.94
N ASN A 444 -4.90 -8.76 2.11
CA ASN A 444 -4.83 -7.37 1.62
C ASN A 444 -4.16 -6.46 2.67
N GLN A 445 -3.50 -5.40 2.20
CA GLN A 445 -2.99 -4.30 3.03
C GLN A 445 -3.77 -3.02 2.73
N ILE A 446 -4.41 -2.47 3.77
CA ILE A 446 -5.24 -1.26 3.68
C ILE A 446 -4.67 -0.23 4.65
N VAL A 447 -4.23 0.91 4.11
CA VAL A 447 -3.34 1.84 4.79
C VAL A 447 -3.86 3.27 4.67
N GLY A 448 -3.91 3.99 5.79
CA GLY A 448 -4.19 5.43 5.81
C GLY A 448 -5.52 5.84 5.17
N THR A 449 -6.54 4.98 5.20
CA THR A 449 -7.90 5.36 4.77
C THR A 449 -8.60 6.19 5.85
N THR A 450 -9.66 6.93 5.49
CA THR A 450 -10.28 7.90 6.43
C THR A 450 -11.40 7.31 7.27
N ASN A 451 -12.54 6.93 6.68
CA ASN A 451 -13.68 6.49 7.48
C ASN A 451 -13.43 5.07 8.02
N TYR A 452 -13.10 4.13 7.12
CA TYR A 452 -12.81 2.77 7.52
C TYR A 452 -11.76 2.09 6.64
N GLY A 453 -11.18 1.01 7.14
CA GLY A 453 -10.28 0.14 6.38
C GLY A 453 -11.01 -1.00 5.67
N LEU A 454 -11.61 -1.91 6.43
CA LEU A 454 -12.32 -3.08 5.91
C LEU A 454 -13.69 -3.25 6.56
N ALA A 455 -14.71 -3.54 5.76
CA ALA A 455 -16.09 -3.59 6.22
C ALA A 455 -16.83 -4.82 5.75
N ILE A 456 -17.55 -5.49 6.66
CA ILE A 456 -18.67 -6.37 6.35
C ILE A 456 -19.95 -5.66 6.82
N ALA A 457 -20.65 -5.02 5.88
CA ALA A 457 -21.83 -4.19 6.14
C ALA A 457 -23.16 -4.95 5.97
N GLY A 458 -23.12 -6.10 5.31
CA GLY A 458 -24.29 -6.85 4.86
C GLY A 458 -23.87 -8.23 4.35
N GLY A 459 -24.79 -8.92 3.68
CA GLY A 459 -24.49 -10.11 2.88
C GLY A 459 -24.30 -11.39 3.67
N VAL A 460 -24.22 -12.50 2.94
CA VAL A 460 -24.11 -13.85 3.50
C VAL A 460 -22.81 -14.54 3.10
N GLY A 461 -22.24 -15.37 3.97
CA GLY A 461 -21.08 -16.20 3.63
C GLY A 461 -19.85 -15.40 3.18
N ILE A 462 -19.67 -14.18 3.70
CA ILE A 462 -18.47 -13.37 3.46
C ILE A 462 -17.38 -13.81 4.43
N GLU A 463 -16.20 -14.11 3.93
CA GLU A 463 -15.01 -14.42 4.72
C GLU A 463 -13.96 -13.33 4.52
N ALA A 464 -13.50 -12.73 5.62
CA ALA A 464 -12.41 -11.76 5.61
C ALA A 464 -11.29 -12.22 6.55
N TYR A 465 -10.10 -12.50 6.01
CA TYR A 465 -9.03 -13.07 6.82
C TYR A 465 -7.61 -12.70 6.42
N ARG A 466 -6.69 -12.66 7.41
CA ARG A 466 -5.28 -12.30 7.20
C ARG A 466 -5.05 -10.94 6.51
N ASN A 467 -6.03 -10.04 6.57
CA ASN A 467 -5.85 -8.67 6.10
C ASN A 467 -5.09 -7.86 7.16
N ARG A 468 -4.34 -6.86 6.70
CA ARG A 468 -3.66 -5.87 7.54
C ARG A 468 -4.27 -4.50 7.29
N VAL A 469 -4.79 -3.88 8.35
CA VAL A 469 -5.45 -2.58 8.30
C VAL A 469 -4.75 -1.62 9.24
N VAL A 470 -4.12 -0.56 8.70
CA VAL A 470 -3.32 0.38 9.49
C VAL A 470 -3.72 1.81 9.17
N GLY A 471 -4.20 2.55 10.18
CA GLY A 471 -4.57 3.95 10.05
C GLY A 471 -4.05 4.78 11.23
N SER A 472 -3.19 5.75 10.99
CA SER A 472 -2.57 6.61 12.00
C SER A 472 -3.46 7.78 12.42
N GLY A 473 -4.52 8.05 11.64
CA GLY A 473 -5.38 9.21 11.80
C GLY A 473 -4.68 10.53 11.49
N ARG A 474 -3.61 10.47 10.70
CA ARG A 474 -2.82 11.61 10.25
C ARG A 474 -2.65 11.59 8.74
N LEU A 475 -2.42 12.76 8.16
CA LEU A 475 -1.92 12.89 6.80
C LEU A 475 -0.40 12.65 6.77
N PRO A 476 0.21 12.49 5.57
CA PRO A 476 1.65 12.29 5.44
C PRO A 476 2.52 13.39 6.05
N ASP A 477 2.01 14.63 6.11
CA ASP A 477 2.68 15.77 6.76
C ASP A 477 2.54 15.75 8.30
N GLY A 478 1.90 14.72 8.86
CA GLY A 478 1.66 14.55 10.29
C GLY A 478 0.42 15.30 10.82
N SER A 479 -0.23 16.11 9.98
CA SER A 479 -1.44 16.83 10.36
C SER A 479 -2.59 15.87 10.63
N ARG A 480 -3.55 16.32 11.44
CA ARG A 480 -4.66 15.49 11.91
C ARG A 480 -5.68 15.25 10.80
N LEU A 481 -6.13 14.00 10.68
CA LEU A 481 -7.27 13.60 9.83
C LEU A 481 -8.53 13.41 10.70
N PRO A 482 -9.52 14.33 10.67
CA PRO A 482 -10.60 14.35 11.65
C PRO A 482 -11.72 13.33 11.42
N ALA A 483 -12.02 12.95 10.18
CA ALA A 483 -13.13 12.05 9.83
C ALA A 483 -12.85 10.55 10.11
N GLN A 484 -11.90 10.27 10.99
CA GLN A 484 -11.50 8.91 11.38
C GLN A 484 -12.61 8.19 12.15
N ASN A 485 -12.95 6.97 11.73
CA ASN A 485 -13.97 6.17 12.40
C ASN A 485 -13.44 4.83 12.95
N VAL A 486 -13.19 3.82 12.11
CA VAL A 486 -12.84 2.45 12.57
C VAL A 486 -11.94 1.70 11.61
N GLY A 487 -11.01 0.87 12.08
CA GLY A 487 -10.19 0.03 11.19
C GLY A 487 -11.01 -1.03 10.47
N ILE A 488 -11.57 -1.99 11.22
CA ILE A 488 -12.39 -3.07 10.67
C ILE A 488 -13.77 -3.08 11.33
N TYR A 489 -14.85 -3.33 10.58
CA TYR A 489 -16.14 -3.60 11.22
C TYR A 489 -16.92 -4.77 10.63
N VAL A 490 -17.72 -5.38 11.49
CA VAL A 490 -18.75 -6.37 11.14
C VAL A 490 -20.06 -5.86 11.72
N TRP A 491 -20.89 -5.29 10.85
CA TRP A 491 -22.12 -4.61 11.25
C TRP A 491 -23.20 -4.87 10.22
N ASP A 492 -24.30 -5.47 10.64
CA ASP A 492 -25.53 -5.51 9.84
C ASP A 492 -26.18 -4.12 9.80
N ILE A 493 -25.55 -3.18 9.08
CA ILE A 493 -26.00 -1.78 9.01
C ILE A 493 -27.41 -1.66 8.40
N TYR A 494 -27.77 -2.65 7.59
CA TYR A 494 -29.03 -2.70 6.85
C TYR A 494 -30.17 -3.37 7.63
N GLY A 495 -29.89 -3.98 8.79
CA GLY A 495 -30.84 -4.84 9.49
C GLY A 495 -31.34 -5.99 8.61
N ALA A 496 -30.46 -6.51 7.75
CA ALA A 496 -30.72 -7.56 6.78
C ALA A 496 -30.83 -8.95 7.44
N GLY A 497 -30.28 -9.13 8.64
CA GLY A 497 -30.43 -10.34 9.44
C GLY A 497 -31.84 -10.54 10.01
N ASN A 498 -32.67 -9.51 9.99
CA ASN A 498 -34.09 -9.59 10.39
C ASN A 498 -35.02 -9.98 9.24
N LEU A 499 -34.51 -10.10 8.01
CA LEU A 499 -35.30 -10.53 6.86
C LEU A 499 -35.58 -12.04 6.90
N ALA A 500 -36.55 -12.47 6.10
CA ALA A 500 -36.92 -13.87 5.90
C ALA A 500 -36.95 -14.18 4.38
N PRO A 501 -35.94 -14.89 3.85
CA PRO A 501 -34.72 -15.35 4.52
C PRO A 501 -33.80 -14.18 4.92
N ALA A 502 -32.95 -14.41 5.92
CA ALA A 502 -31.96 -13.42 6.35
C ALA A 502 -30.91 -13.20 5.27
N THR A 503 -30.55 -11.94 5.01
CA THR A 503 -29.51 -11.56 4.04
C THR A 503 -28.28 -10.91 4.69
N PHE A 504 -28.16 -11.09 6.01
CA PHE A 504 -26.92 -11.02 6.79
C PHE A 504 -26.79 -12.28 7.65
N ALA A 505 -25.86 -13.19 7.29
CA ALA A 505 -25.70 -14.46 7.99
C ALA A 505 -24.40 -15.18 7.60
N GLY A 506 -23.87 -16.00 8.52
CA GLY A 506 -22.77 -16.92 8.21
C GLY A 506 -21.47 -16.26 7.75
N ASN A 507 -21.23 -15.00 8.12
CA ASN A 507 -20.01 -14.28 7.77
C ASN A 507 -18.85 -14.69 8.72
N SER A 508 -17.61 -14.48 8.31
CA SER A 508 -16.44 -14.77 9.13
C SER A 508 -15.40 -13.66 9.02
N LEU A 509 -14.94 -13.16 10.16
CA LEU A 509 -13.77 -12.28 10.26
C LEU A 509 -12.71 -12.97 11.11
N ARG A 510 -11.59 -13.41 10.51
CA ARG A 510 -10.58 -14.13 11.28
C ARG A 510 -9.14 -13.84 10.93
N ASP A 511 -8.24 -13.97 11.88
CA ASP A 511 -6.79 -13.88 11.65
C ASP A 511 -6.35 -12.53 11.04
N ASN A 512 -7.16 -11.46 11.16
CA ASN A 512 -6.82 -10.14 10.65
C ASN A 512 -6.02 -9.34 11.67
N VAL A 513 -5.23 -8.39 11.19
CA VAL A 513 -4.47 -7.45 12.02
C VAL A 513 -5.00 -6.04 11.77
N SER A 514 -5.33 -5.29 12.82
CA SER A 514 -5.78 -3.91 12.69
C SER A 514 -5.15 -2.98 13.73
N GLY A 515 -4.56 -1.88 13.28
CA GLY A 515 -4.16 -0.75 14.11
C GLY A 515 -4.86 0.50 13.62
N TRP A 516 -5.59 1.20 14.49
CA TRP A 516 -6.37 2.36 14.08
C TRP A 516 -6.37 3.43 15.13
N THR A 517 -5.62 4.49 14.88
CA THR A 517 -5.44 5.64 15.78
C THR A 517 -6.34 6.78 15.35
N LYS A 518 -7.03 7.36 16.33
CA LYS A 518 -7.81 8.57 16.18
C LYS A 518 -7.11 9.69 16.91
N VAL A 519 -6.92 10.82 16.24
CA VAL A 519 -6.36 12.03 16.84
C VAL A 519 -7.50 12.99 17.16
N GLY A 520 -7.59 13.46 18.40
CA GLY A 520 -8.54 14.48 18.85
C GLY A 520 -8.12 15.89 18.45
N ALA A 521 -9.04 16.85 18.52
CA ALA A 521 -8.72 18.26 18.27
C ALA A 521 -7.74 18.84 19.32
N ASP A 522 -7.71 18.24 20.51
CA ASP A 522 -6.75 18.52 21.60
C ASP A 522 -5.42 17.77 21.44
N GLY A 523 -5.22 17.07 20.31
CA GLY A 523 -4.02 16.28 20.02
C GLY A 523 -3.96 14.92 20.73
N LYS A 524 -4.90 14.61 21.64
CA LYS A 524 -4.93 13.31 22.32
C LYS A 524 -5.25 12.19 21.35
N THR A 525 -4.67 11.01 21.58
CA THR A 525 -4.88 9.84 20.73
C THR A 525 -5.70 8.77 21.43
N SER A 526 -6.69 8.24 20.72
CA SER A 526 -7.46 7.04 21.06
C SER A 526 -7.36 6.01 19.95
N THR A 527 -7.92 4.81 20.15
CA THR A 527 -7.84 3.73 19.17
C THR A 527 -9.22 3.15 18.88
N ASN A 528 -9.48 2.77 17.62
CA ASN A 528 -10.68 2.02 17.24
C ASN A 528 -10.36 0.97 16.16
N PRO A 529 -9.53 -0.04 16.48
CA PRO A 529 -9.02 -0.99 15.51
C PRO A 529 -10.15 -1.85 14.91
N MET A 530 -11.14 -2.22 15.72
CA MET A 530 -12.24 -3.07 15.29
C MET A 530 -13.54 -2.70 16.01
N TRP A 531 -14.66 -2.73 15.30
CA TRP A 531 -16.00 -2.61 15.87
C TRP A 531 -16.90 -3.72 15.36
N LEU A 532 -17.25 -4.63 16.28
CA LEU A 532 -17.69 -5.99 15.94
C LEU A 532 -19.04 -6.37 16.59
N PRO A 533 -20.08 -5.50 16.55
CA PRO A 533 -21.33 -5.71 17.28
C PRO A 533 -22.14 -6.92 16.80
N HIS A 534 -21.94 -7.39 15.56
CA HIS A 534 -22.69 -8.51 14.98
C HIS A 534 -21.86 -9.79 14.84
N CYS A 535 -20.74 -9.89 15.56
CA CYS A 535 -20.10 -11.19 15.78
C CYS A 535 -20.98 -12.04 16.71
N GLY A 536 -21.16 -13.32 16.39
CA GLY A 536 -22.11 -14.23 17.04
C GLY A 536 -23.54 -14.13 16.50
N TYR A 537 -23.87 -13.10 15.71
CA TYR A 537 -25.22 -12.90 15.17
C TYR A 537 -25.43 -13.70 13.87
N ARG A 538 -26.54 -14.46 13.78
CA ARG A 538 -26.91 -15.26 12.59
C ARG A 538 -25.78 -16.17 12.07
N GLY A 539 -25.02 -16.79 12.98
CA GLY A 539 -23.90 -17.66 12.64
C GLY A 539 -22.65 -16.92 12.15
N THR A 540 -22.61 -15.58 12.25
CA THR A 540 -21.41 -14.79 11.95
C THR A 540 -20.36 -15.01 13.04
N THR A 541 -19.11 -15.23 12.66
CA THR A 541 -18.01 -15.56 13.58
C THR A 541 -16.87 -14.57 13.47
N CYS A 542 -16.21 -14.30 14.59
CA CYS A 542 -15.03 -13.45 14.62
C CYS A 542 -13.99 -14.07 15.56
N ALA A 543 -12.81 -14.42 15.04
CA ALA A 543 -11.83 -15.19 15.80
C ALA A 543 -10.39 -14.76 15.46
N ASN A 544 -9.47 -14.82 16.43
CA ASN A 544 -8.03 -14.61 16.22
C ASN A 544 -7.64 -13.28 15.54
N ASN A 545 -8.51 -12.26 15.59
CA ASN A 545 -8.16 -10.95 15.06
C ASN A 545 -7.31 -10.19 16.09
N VAL A 546 -6.21 -9.59 15.64
CA VAL A 546 -5.21 -8.94 16.48
C VAL A 546 -5.31 -7.42 16.33
N SER A 547 -5.33 -6.72 17.46
CA SER A 547 -5.20 -5.27 17.51
C SER A 547 -3.72 -4.88 17.67
N LEU A 548 -3.22 -3.99 16.81
CA LEU A 548 -1.92 -3.33 16.99
C LEU A 548 -1.98 -2.14 17.97
N GLY A 549 -3.18 -1.77 18.43
CA GLY A 549 -3.37 -0.59 19.27
C GLY A 549 -3.11 0.72 18.52
N LYS A 550 -2.25 1.57 19.10
CA LYS A 550 -1.85 2.85 18.49
C LYS A 550 -0.79 2.61 17.43
N VAL A 551 -0.97 3.26 16.29
CA VAL A 551 -0.10 3.19 15.11
C VAL A 551 0.21 4.60 14.63
N THR A 552 1.30 4.73 13.89
CA THR A 552 1.86 6.02 13.47
C THR A 552 2.01 6.08 11.95
N PRO A 553 2.31 7.25 11.35
CA PRO A 553 2.66 7.32 9.94
C PRO A 553 3.82 6.39 9.54
N ALA A 554 4.77 6.13 10.45
CA ALA A 554 5.84 5.15 10.20
C ALA A 554 5.29 3.72 10.12
N SER A 555 4.29 3.38 10.94
CA SER A 555 3.58 2.09 10.84
C SER A 555 2.85 1.93 9.51
N GLU A 556 2.26 3.01 8.98
CA GLU A 556 1.62 3.02 7.66
C GLU A 556 2.65 2.82 6.53
N ALA A 557 3.78 3.54 6.58
CA ALA A 557 4.85 3.41 5.61
C ALA A 557 5.44 1.99 5.56
N ALA A 558 5.57 1.33 6.71
CA ALA A 558 6.07 -0.04 6.79
C ALA A 558 5.17 -1.05 6.07
N GLU A 559 3.86 -0.80 5.93
CA GLU A 559 2.96 -1.71 5.21
C GLU A 559 3.20 -1.68 3.69
N LEU A 560 3.68 -0.57 3.11
CA LEU A 560 4.09 -0.52 1.70
C LEU A 560 5.32 -1.42 1.47
N VAL A 561 6.32 -1.31 2.33
CA VAL A 561 7.54 -2.14 2.27
C VAL A 561 7.19 -3.62 2.38
N ARG A 562 6.32 -3.99 3.32
CA ARG A 562 5.83 -5.38 3.47
C ARG A 562 5.11 -5.88 2.22
N TRP A 563 4.32 -5.03 1.56
CA TRP A 563 3.64 -5.43 0.33
C TRP A 563 4.60 -5.58 -0.85
N GLN A 564 5.61 -4.69 -0.94
CA GLN A 564 6.66 -4.78 -1.95
C GLN A 564 7.49 -6.06 -1.79
N GLN A 565 7.90 -6.42 -0.56
CA GLN A 565 8.51 -7.72 -0.28
C GLN A 565 7.63 -8.87 -0.78
N LYS A 566 6.34 -8.82 -0.44
CA LYS A 566 5.37 -9.84 -0.85
C LYS A 566 5.23 -9.95 -2.38
N LEU A 567 5.37 -8.85 -3.13
CA LEU A 567 5.44 -8.88 -4.59
C LEU A 567 6.70 -9.62 -5.07
N GLY A 568 7.86 -9.27 -4.52
CA GLY A 568 9.16 -9.88 -4.83
C GLY A 568 9.16 -11.38 -4.58
N ASP A 569 8.72 -11.80 -3.39
CA ASP A 569 8.61 -13.22 -3.00
C ASP A 569 7.70 -14.02 -3.94
N ALA A 570 6.63 -13.39 -4.43
CA ALA A 570 5.68 -13.99 -5.36
C ALA A 570 6.13 -13.88 -6.83
N GLY A 571 7.21 -13.16 -7.14
CA GLY A 571 7.63 -12.84 -8.51
C GLY A 571 6.60 -12.03 -9.30
N VAL A 572 5.80 -11.21 -8.61
CA VAL A 572 4.71 -10.43 -9.19
C VAL A 572 5.16 -9.01 -9.48
N ARG A 573 4.86 -8.52 -10.69
CA ARG A 573 5.00 -7.10 -11.06
C ARG A 573 3.64 -6.49 -11.31
N VAL A 574 3.50 -5.22 -10.94
CA VAL A 574 2.25 -4.47 -11.08
C VAL A 574 2.40 -3.30 -12.06
N GLY A 575 1.29 -2.91 -12.68
CA GLY A 575 1.24 -1.79 -13.61
C GLY A 575 1.70 -2.11 -15.03
N ALA A 576 1.54 -1.12 -15.91
CA ALA A 576 1.95 -1.22 -17.31
C ALA A 576 3.47 -1.26 -17.44
N GLN A 577 3.96 -2.24 -18.19
CA GLN A 577 5.37 -2.47 -18.48
C GLN A 577 5.86 -1.59 -19.64
#